data_AF-A0A3B9D2R9-F1
#
_entry.id   AF-A0A3B9D2R9-F1
#
_cell.length_a   1.000
_cell.length_b   1.000
_cell.length_c   1.000
_cell.angle_alpha   90.00
_cell.angle_beta   90.00
_cell.angle_gamma   90.00
#
_symmetry.space_group_name_H-M   'P 1'
#
loop_
_entity.id
_entity.type
_entity.pdbx_description
1 polymer ?
#
loop_
_entity_poly.entity_id
_entity_poly.type
_entity_poly.pdbx_seq_one_letter_code
_entity_poly.pdbx_strand_id
1 'polypeptide(L)'
;MPPRRLRICSLLLSLAAATAFARAGDLPFASSRIDEIIQRDLRQHKLVPNPPASDLQFIRRVYLDVIGRIPTAEELTKFQADRRKERRAKLIDELLASPGHESHMFNWLGD
;
A
#
# COMPACT_ATOMS: atom_id res chain seq x y z
N MET A 1 -48.05 2.19 42.02
CA MET A 1 -46.77 2.91 42.02
C MET A 1 -45.72 2.07 41.29
N PRO A 2 -45.46 2.29 39.98
CA PRO A 2 -44.41 1.57 39.26
C PRO A 2 -43.12 2.42 39.11
N PRO A 3 -41.92 1.82 39.26
CA PRO A 3 -40.65 2.52 39.22
C PRO A 3 -40.16 2.81 37.78
N ARG A 4 -39.66 4.03 37.59
CA ARG A 4 -38.98 4.54 36.39
C ARG A 4 -37.52 4.11 36.37
N ARG A 5 -37.10 3.16 35.53
CA ARG A 5 -35.69 2.95 35.13
C ARG A 5 -35.60 2.29 33.76
N LEU A 6 -35.23 3.03 32.71
CA LEU A 6 -34.38 2.60 31.58
C LEU A 6 -34.32 3.69 30.50
N ARG A 7 -33.40 4.65 30.63
CA ARG A 7 -33.03 5.58 29.54
C ARG A 7 -31.57 6.00 29.67
N ILE A 8 -30.64 5.03 29.66
CA ILE A 8 -29.20 5.35 29.64
C ILE A 8 -28.44 4.52 28.57
N CYS A 9 -29.07 3.56 27.89
CA CYS A 9 -28.36 2.65 26.98
C CYS A 9 -28.21 3.13 25.52
N SER A 10 -28.57 4.37 25.16
CA SER A 10 -28.54 4.83 23.76
C SER A 10 -27.41 5.81 23.42
N LEU A 11 -26.56 6.20 24.37
CA LEU A 11 -25.55 7.24 24.14
C LEU A 11 -24.10 6.73 24.03
N LEU A 12 -23.85 5.43 24.20
CA LEU A 12 -22.50 4.85 24.11
C LEU A 12 -22.19 4.25 22.73
N LEU A 13 -23.16 4.18 21.82
CA LEU A 13 -22.97 3.56 20.50
C LEU A 13 -22.44 4.52 19.42
N SER A 14 -22.39 5.83 19.69
CA SER A 14 -22.00 6.84 18.68
C SER A 14 -20.52 7.20 18.66
N LEU A 15 -19.70 6.70 19.59
CA LEU A 15 -18.27 7.07 19.66
C LEU A 15 -17.32 6.15 18.87
N ALA A 16 -17.82 5.05 18.30
CA ALA A 16 -16.99 4.10 17.53
C ALA A 16 -16.82 4.49 16.05
N ALA A 17 -17.46 5.55 15.57
CA ALA A 17 -17.49 5.90 14.15
C ALA A 17 -16.29 6.73 13.66
N ALA A 18 -15.37 7.16 14.56
CA ALA A 18 -14.33 8.13 14.22
C ALA A 18 -12.94 7.52 13.91
N THR A 19 -12.76 6.21 14.01
CA THR A 19 -11.51 5.56 13.56
C THR A 19 -11.74 4.94 12.18
N ALA A 20 -11.98 5.78 11.18
CA ALA A 20 -11.90 5.36 9.79
C ALA A 20 -10.41 5.24 9.41
N PHE A 21 -9.81 4.09 9.72
CA PHE A 21 -8.63 3.65 8.98
C PHE A 21 -9.05 3.50 7.52
N ALA A 22 -8.28 4.07 6.60
CA ALA A 22 -8.52 3.97 5.16
C ALA A 22 -8.85 2.52 4.81
N ARG A 23 -10.03 2.29 4.25
CA ARG A 23 -10.47 0.93 3.93
C ARG A 23 -9.69 0.52 2.68
N ALA A 24 -9.35 -0.76 2.53
CA ALA A 24 -8.57 -1.24 1.38
C ALA A 24 -9.18 -0.86 0.00
N GLY A 25 -10.48 -0.54 -0.06
CA GLY A 25 -11.17 -0.02 -1.25
C GLY A 25 -10.81 1.42 -1.65
N ASP A 26 -10.17 2.21 -0.77
CA ASP A 26 -9.81 3.61 -1.02
C ASP A 26 -8.46 3.75 -1.73
N LEU A 27 -7.64 2.69 -1.77
CA LEU A 27 -6.27 2.73 -2.30
C LEU A 27 -6.19 3.06 -3.80
N PRO A 28 -7.01 2.47 -4.70
CA PRO A 28 -6.99 2.83 -6.12
C PRO A 28 -7.40 4.28 -6.38
N PHE A 29 -8.22 4.85 -5.50
CA PHE A 29 -8.62 6.26 -5.56
C PHE A 29 -7.50 7.20 -5.10
N ALA A 30 -6.79 6.83 -4.04
CA ALA A 30 -5.65 7.61 -3.57
C ALA A 30 -4.50 7.62 -4.61
N SER A 31 -4.17 6.48 -5.20
CA SER A 31 -3.10 6.38 -6.20
C SER A 31 -3.41 7.18 -7.46
N SER A 32 -4.65 7.10 -7.97
CA SER A 32 -5.04 7.86 -9.16
C SER A 32 -4.98 9.37 -8.92
N ARG A 33 -5.29 9.82 -7.70
CA ARG A 33 -5.17 11.24 -7.34
C ARG A 33 -3.71 11.72 -7.32
N ILE A 34 -2.79 10.90 -6.84
CA ILE A 34 -1.35 11.21 -6.88
C ILE A 34 -0.88 11.27 -8.33
N ASP A 35 -1.27 10.29 -9.15
CA ASP A 35 -0.94 10.27 -10.58
C ASP A 35 -1.44 11.54 -11.30
N GLU A 36 -2.67 11.99 -11.02
CA GLU A 36 -3.21 13.24 -11.57
C GLU A 36 -2.34 14.46 -11.23
N ILE A 37 -1.83 14.53 -10.00
CA ILE A 37 -0.98 15.64 -9.54
C ILE A 37 0.35 15.61 -10.28
N ILE A 38 1.01 14.44 -10.35
CA ILE A 38 2.29 14.28 -11.04
C ILE A 38 2.13 14.60 -12.53
N GLN A 39 1.09 14.07 -13.18
CA GLN A 39 0.83 14.30 -14.60
C GLN A 39 0.52 15.77 -14.91
N ARG A 40 -0.12 16.49 -13.99
CA ARG A 40 -0.34 17.95 -14.14
C ARG A 40 1.00 18.69 -14.16
N ASP A 41 1.88 18.39 -13.22
CA ASP A 41 3.19 19.04 -13.10
C ASP A 41 4.09 18.75 -14.31
N LEU A 42 4.14 17.49 -14.77
CA LEU A 42 4.88 17.12 -15.97
C LEU A 42 4.39 17.89 -17.21
N ARG A 43 3.07 18.04 -17.39
CA ARG A 43 2.50 18.82 -18.50
C ARG A 43 2.85 20.30 -18.42
N GLN A 44 2.83 20.90 -17.22
CA GLN A 44 3.23 22.30 -17.03
C GLN A 44 4.68 22.54 -17.47
N HIS A 45 5.56 21.58 -17.18
CA HIS A 45 6.97 21.64 -17.55
C HIS A 45 7.28 21.05 -18.94
N LYS A 46 6.26 20.62 -19.70
CA LYS A 46 6.40 19.98 -21.02
C LYS A 46 7.32 18.75 -21.02
N LEU A 47 7.30 18.00 -19.92
CA LEU A 47 8.07 16.78 -19.74
C LEU A 47 7.22 15.56 -20.09
N VAL A 48 7.87 14.53 -20.62
CA VAL A 48 7.26 13.22 -20.88
C VAL A 48 7.68 12.25 -19.76
N PRO A 49 6.75 11.50 -19.16
CA PRO A 49 7.11 10.47 -18.19
C PRO A 49 8.08 9.43 -18.79
N ASN A 50 8.99 8.93 -17.96
CA ASN A 50 9.86 7.83 -18.35
C ASN A 50 9.03 6.57 -18.66
N PRO A 51 9.52 5.70 -19.58
CA PRO A 51 8.87 4.42 -19.83
C PRO A 51 8.85 3.56 -18.55
N PRO A 52 7.86 2.66 -18.42
CA PRO A 52 7.81 1.73 -17.30
C PRO A 52 9.09 0.89 -17.18
N ALA A 53 9.52 0.64 -15.95
CA ALA A 53 10.67 -0.23 -15.70
C ALA A 53 10.42 -1.65 -16.23
N SER A 54 11.48 -2.28 -16.75
CA SER A 54 11.45 -3.70 -17.13
C SER A 54 11.16 -4.57 -15.90
N ASP A 55 10.68 -5.80 -16.12
CA ASP A 55 10.33 -6.69 -15.00
C ASP A 55 11.51 -6.98 -14.06
N LEU A 56 12.71 -7.15 -14.62
CA LEU A 56 13.93 -7.39 -13.83
C LEU A 56 14.37 -6.15 -13.05
N GLN A 57 14.19 -4.95 -13.61
CA GLN A 57 14.46 -3.71 -12.90
C GLN A 57 13.44 -3.50 -11.79
N PHE A 58 12.16 -3.75 -12.08
CA PHE A 58 11.06 -3.62 -11.14
C PHE A 58 11.26 -4.53 -9.92
N ILE A 59 11.50 -5.83 -10.14
CA ILE A 59 11.63 -6.78 -9.03
C ILE A 59 12.83 -6.45 -8.14
N ARG A 60 13.98 -6.07 -8.71
CA ARG A 60 15.12 -5.68 -7.89
C ARG A 60 14.83 -4.43 -7.06
N ARG A 61 14.20 -3.41 -7.66
CA ARG A 61 13.88 -2.15 -6.97
C ARG A 61 12.88 -2.37 -5.84
N VAL A 62 11.76 -3.05 -6.11
CA VAL A 62 10.73 -3.24 -5.08
C VAL A 62 11.24 -4.03 -3.87
N TYR A 63 12.11 -5.01 -4.08
CA TYR A 63 12.72 -5.75 -2.97
C TYR A 63 13.66 -4.88 -2.12
N LEU A 64 14.47 -4.04 -2.77
CA LEU A 64 15.36 -3.12 -2.06
C LEU A 64 14.57 -2.04 -1.32
N ASP A 65 13.57 -1.46 -1.97
CA ASP A 65 12.80 -0.34 -1.44
C ASP A 65 11.85 -0.77 -0.32
N VAL A 66 11.25 -1.97 -0.40
CA VAL A 66 10.21 -2.41 0.56
C VAL A 66 10.79 -3.21 1.71
N ILE A 67 11.77 -4.09 1.46
CA ILE A 67 12.31 -5.01 2.47
C ILE A 67 13.83 -4.94 2.65
N GLY A 68 14.52 -4.01 1.98
CA GLY A 68 15.93 -3.72 2.23
C GLY A 68 16.93 -4.77 1.75
N ARG A 69 16.54 -5.72 0.88
CA ARG A 69 17.46 -6.73 0.32
C ARG A 69 17.20 -6.98 -1.15
N ILE A 70 18.10 -7.68 -1.83
CA ILE A 70 17.87 -8.18 -3.19
C ILE A 70 16.97 -9.45 -3.18
N PRO A 71 16.23 -9.74 -4.28
CA PRO A 71 15.46 -10.97 -4.39
C PRO A 71 16.38 -12.19 -4.49
N THR A 72 15.92 -13.33 -4.01
CA THR A 72 16.58 -14.63 -4.22
C THR A 72 16.31 -15.14 -5.65
N ALA A 73 17.08 -16.13 -6.10
CA ALA A 73 16.89 -16.75 -7.41
C ALA A 73 15.50 -17.43 -7.53
N GLU A 74 15.00 -18.03 -6.44
CA GLU A 74 13.69 -18.66 -6.40
C GLU A 74 12.55 -17.64 -6.50
N GLU A 75 12.64 -16.55 -5.73
CA GLU A 75 11.67 -15.44 -5.77
C GLU A 75 11.58 -14.82 -7.17
N LEU A 76 12.74 -14.62 -7.80
CA LEU A 76 12.82 -14.10 -9.16
C LEU A 76 12.19 -15.07 -10.17
N THR A 77 12.44 -16.37 -10.04
CA THR A 77 11.88 -17.39 -10.92
C THR A 77 10.36 -17.47 -10.75
N LYS A 78 9.87 -17.44 -9.50
CA LYS A 78 8.44 -17.42 -9.17
C LYS A 78 7.74 -16.23 -9.80
N PHE A 79 8.33 -15.03 -9.70
CA PHE A 79 7.78 -13.82 -10.31
C PHE A 79 7.74 -13.90 -11.85
N GLN A 80 8.81 -14.41 -12.47
CA GLN A 80 8.86 -14.58 -13.93
C GLN A 80 7.87 -15.62 -14.44
N ALA A 81 7.55 -16.65 -13.65
CA ALA A 81 6.55 -17.65 -13.98
C ALA A 81 5.11 -17.11 -13.89
N ASP A 82 4.86 -16.06 -13.09
CA ASP A 82 3.53 -15.45 -12.98
C ASP A 82 3.17 -14.66 -14.25
N ARG A 83 2.07 -15.07 -14.89
CA ARG A 83 1.52 -14.44 -16.11
C ARG A 83 0.28 -13.58 -15.85
N ARG A 84 -0.14 -13.44 -14.59
CA ARG A 84 -1.30 -12.62 -14.23
C ARG A 84 -1.00 -11.14 -14.47
N LYS A 85 -2.00 -10.37 -14.89
CA LYS A 85 -1.86 -8.92 -15.14
C LYS A 85 -1.50 -8.17 -13.85
N GLU A 86 -1.96 -8.67 -12.71
CA GLU A 86 -1.83 -8.05 -11.39
C GLU A 86 -0.58 -8.54 -10.62
N ARG A 87 0.32 -9.32 -11.24
CA ARG A 87 1.47 -9.93 -10.55
C ARG A 87 2.37 -8.93 -9.82
N ARG A 88 2.50 -7.70 -10.33
CA ARG A 88 3.27 -6.64 -9.67
C ARG A 88 2.59 -6.16 -8.38
N ALA A 89 1.28 -5.92 -8.43
CA ALA A 89 0.51 -5.55 -7.25
C ALA A 89 0.54 -6.66 -6.20
N LYS A 90 0.34 -7.91 -6.61
CA LYS A 90 0.42 -9.07 -5.71
C LYS A 90 1.78 -9.20 -5.04
N LEU A 91 2.87 -9.01 -5.78
CA LEU A 91 4.21 -9.03 -5.19
C LEU A 91 4.38 -7.90 -4.16
N ILE A 92 3.90 -6.70 -4.45
CA ILE A 92 3.96 -5.57 -3.51
C ILE A 92 3.18 -5.91 -2.23
N ASP A 93 1.97 -6.45 -2.36
CA ASP A 93 1.15 -6.87 -1.21
C ASP A 93 1.86 -7.97 -0.39
N GLU A 94 2.46 -8.97 -1.06
CA GLU A 94 3.25 -10.03 -0.41
C GLU A 94 4.45 -9.46 0.36
N LEU A 95 5.16 -8.48 -0.21
CA LEU A 95 6.34 -7.87 0.42
C LEU A 95 5.95 -6.97 1.61
N LEU A 96 4.91 -6.16 1.46
CA LEU A 96 4.41 -5.27 2.54
C LEU A 96 3.88 -6.07 3.73
N ALA A 97 3.30 -7.24 3.48
CA ALA A 97 2.83 -8.14 4.53
C ALA A 97 3.95 -9.02 5.14
N SER A 98 5.20 -8.89 4.68
CA SER A 98 6.31 -9.74 5.13
C SER A 98 7.01 -9.19 6.37
N PRO A 99 7.59 -10.06 7.22
CA PRO A 99 8.46 -9.64 8.33
C PRO A 99 9.69 -8.83 7.87
N GLY A 100 10.10 -9.00 6.61
CA GLY A 100 11.18 -8.22 6.01
C GLY A 100 10.83 -6.74 5.91
N HIS A 101 9.58 -6.40 5.61
CA HIS A 101 9.12 -5.02 5.58
C HIS A 101 9.11 -4.39 6.97
N GLU A 102 8.59 -5.12 7.97
CA GLU A 102 8.56 -4.67 9.36
C GLU A 102 9.97 -4.34 9.87
N SER A 103 10.91 -5.26 9.66
CA SER A 103 12.32 -5.07 10.05
C SER A 103 12.96 -3.90 9.29
N HIS A 104 12.76 -3.81 7.98
CA HIS A 104 13.33 -2.74 7.18
C HIS A 104 12.82 -1.36 7.61
N MET A 105 11.51 -1.22 7.82
CA MET A 105 10.89 0.02 8.28
C MET A 105 11.30 0.40 9.70
N PHE A 106 11.40 -0.59 10.59
CA PHE A 106 11.87 -0.35 11.96
C PHE A 106 13.29 0.23 11.96
N ASN A 107 14.20 -0.34 11.17
CA ASN A 107 15.56 0.17 11.06
C ASN A 107 15.58 1.57 10.43
N TRP A 108 14.81 1.80 9.35
CA TRP A 108 14.74 3.11 8.69
C TRP A 108 14.20 4.23 9.59
N LEU A 109 13.25 3.93 10.49
CA LEU A 109 12.72 4.90 11.45
C LEU A 109 13.61 5.10 12.68
N GLY A 110 14.54 4.18 12.93
CA GLY A 110 15.45 4.22 14.08
C GLY A 110 16.71 5.07 13.85
N ASP A 111 17.05 5.34 12.59
CA ASP A 111 18.15 6.21 12.18
C ASP A 111 17.72 7.69 12.11
#